data_AF-A0A7Z0Q3D4-F1
#
_entry.id   AF-A0A7Z0Q3D4-F1
#
_cell.length_a   1.000
_cell.length_b   1.000
_cell.length_c   1.000
_cell.angle_alpha   90.00
_cell.angle_beta   90.00
_cell.angle_gamma   90.00
#
_symmetry.space_group_name_H-M   'P 1'
#
loop_
_entity.id
_entity.type
_entity.pdbx_description
1 polymer ?
#
loop_
_entity_poly.entity_id
_entity_poly.type
_entity_poly.pdbx_seq_one_letter_code
_entity_poly.pdbx_strand_id
1 'polypeptide(L)'
;MSASVTGPATVSGFPRLDWVEELVLPALREAVSALPAAESRVAGYHRGWCDAYGVPVTDRAAGKLVRPALTLLSAAAVGADPGAAVPGAVAVEMVHDFTLLHDDVMDGDALRRHRPASWSVFGTSAAVLTGDALLAAALQALAATPQARAAAAVRELVAALLDLVRGQSVDVANEK
;
A
#
# COMPACT_ATOMS: atom_id res chain seq x y z
N MET A 1 15.08 36.69 16.91
CA MET A 1 14.02 36.00 17.67
C MET A 1 14.41 34.52 17.73
N SER A 2 14.83 34.06 18.90
CA SER A 2 15.33 32.70 19.15
C SER A 2 14.20 31.87 19.75
N ALA A 3 13.86 30.73 19.16
CA ALA A 3 12.94 29.76 19.75
C ALA A 3 13.77 28.57 20.27
N SER A 4 13.88 28.49 21.59
CA SER A 4 14.57 27.42 22.32
C SER A 4 13.72 26.16 22.34
N VAL A 5 14.25 25.05 21.78
CA VAL A 5 13.68 23.70 21.89
C VAL A 5 14.32 22.99 23.07
N THR A 6 13.85 23.25 24.29
CA THR A 6 14.29 22.54 25.50
C THR A 6 13.14 22.38 26.50
N GLY A 7 12.03 21.77 26.04
CA GLY A 7 11.01 21.23 26.93
C GLY A 7 11.10 19.70 26.94
N PRO A 8 10.93 19.02 28.09
CA PRO A 8 10.92 17.57 28.13
C PRO A 8 9.69 17.06 27.36
N ALA A 9 9.91 16.38 26.24
CA ALA A 9 8.84 15.73 25.50
C ALA A 9 8.34 14.56 26.35
N THR A 10 7.19 14.76 27.01
CA THR A 10 6.37 13.66 27.47
C THR A 10 5.97 12.85 26.24
N VAL A 11 6.55 11.66 26.08
CA VAL A 11 6.17 10.73 25.00
C VAL A 11 4.78 10.20 25.34
N SER A 12 3.77 10.97 24.97
CA SER A 12 2.35 10.67 25.06
C SER A 12 1.97 9.72 23.93
N GLY A 13 2.24 8.42 24.09
CA GLY A 13 1.83 7.39 23.14
C GLY A 13 2.44 7.53 21.74
N PHE A 14 2.24 6.53 20.89
CA PHE A 14 2.52 6.69 19.46
C PHE A 14 1.56 7.76 18.90
N PRO A 15 2.05 8.75 18.12
CA PRO A 15 1.16 9.70 17.47
C PRO A 15 0.15 8.93 16.61
N ARG A 16 -1.14 9.27 16.74
CA ARG A 16 -2.19 8.69 15.90
C ARG A 16 -1.86 8.96 14.43
N LEU A 17 -2.07 7.96 13.58
CA LEU A 17 -1.81 8.04 12.14
C LEU A 17 -2.94 8.73 11.37
N ASP A 18 -3.84 9.44 12.06
CA ASP A 18 -4.99 10.15 11.50
C ASP A 18 -4.55 11.09 10.35
N TRP A 19 -3.42 11.80 10.52
CA TRP A 19 -2.86 12.66 9.48
C TRP A 19 -2.32 11.90 8.26
N VAL A 20 -1.87 10.65 8.43
CA VAL A 20 -1.44 9.77 7.32
C VAL A 20 -2.67 9.32 6.55
N GLU A 21 -3.74 8.95 7.24
CA GLU A 21 -5.00 8.58 6.62
C GLU A 21 -5.56 9.72 5.77
N GLU A 22 -5.63 10.93 6.34
CA GLU A 22 -6.09 12.14 5.65
C GLU A 22 -5.29 12.44 4.38
N LEU A 23 -3.98 12.24 4.43
CA LEU A 23 -3.09 12.59 3.33
C LEU A 23 -3.03 11.50 2.24
N VAL A 24 -3.10 10.22 2.61
CA VAL A 24 -2.82 9.09 1.70
C VAL A 24 -4.09 8.44 1.18
N LEU A 25 -5.12 8.28 2.02
CA LEU A 25 -6.31 7.52 1.61
C LEU A 25 -7.05 8.12 0.41
N PRO A 26 -7.20 9.45 0.26
CA PRO A 26 -7.83 10.02 -0.94
C PRO A 26 -7.06 9.65 -2.22
N ALA A 27 -5.74 9.84 -2.21
CA ALA A 27 -4.89 9.53 -3.37
C ALA A 27 -4.84 8.02 -3.67
N LEU A 28 -4.82 7.17 -2.64
CA LEU A 28 -4.87 5.72 -2.82
C LEU A 28 -6.21 5.26 -3.39
N ARG A 29 -7.33 5.82 -2.91
CA ARG A 29 -8.67 5.53 -3.47
C ARG A 29 -8.77 5.96 -4.92
N GLU A 30 -8.26 7.14 -5.26
CA GLU A 30 -8.20 7.63 -6.63
C GLU A 30 -7.40 6.66 -7.52
N ALA A 31 -6.19 6.29 -7.11
CA ALA A 31 -5.35 5.37 -7.86
C ALA A 31 -6.01 4.00 -8.10
N VAL A 32 -6.66 3.44 -7.08
CA VAL A 32 -7.40 2.17 -7.20
C VAL A 32 -8.66 2.32 -8.06
N SER A 33 -9.35 3.45 -8.00
CA SER A 33 -10.53 3.72 -8.83
C SER A 33 -10.19 3.90 -10.32
N ALA A 34 -8.95 4.27 -10.62
CA ALA A 34 -8.44 4.43 -11.98
C ALA A 34 -8.00 3.11 -12.64
N LEU A 35 -7.93 2.00 -11.88
CA LEU A 35 -7.70 0.66 -12.45
C LEU A 35 -8.86 0.25 -13.37
N PRO A 36 -8.66 -0.73 -14.27
CA PRO A 36 -9.78 -1.27 -15.02
C PRO A 36 -10.85 -1.84 -14.08
N ALA A 37 -12.11 -1.81 -14.52
CA ALA A 37 -13.27 -1.94 -13.62
C ALA A 37 -13.29 -3.25 -12.80
N ALA A 38 -12.78 -4.35 -13.35
CA ALA A 38 -12.72 -5.62 -12.65
C ALA A 38 -11.70 -5.59 -11.51
N GLU A 39 -10.48 -5.11 -11.79
CA GLU A 39 -9.37 -5.01 -10.85
C GLU A 39 -9.65 -3.96 -9.78
N SER A 40 -10.28 -2.84 -10.14
CA SER A 40 -10.72 -1.83 -9.19
C SER A 40 -11.71 -2.41 -8.16
N ARG A 41 -12.66 -3.26 -8.61
CA ARG A 41 -13.59 -3.94 -7.71
C ARG A 41 -12.88 -4.92 -6.78
N VAL A 42 -11.97 -5.73 -7.31
CA VAL A 42 -11.23 -6.73 -6.50
C VAL A 42 -10.31 -6.05 -5.49
N ALA A 43 -9.61 -4.97 -5.88
CA ALA A 43 -8.78 -4.17 -4.99
C ALA A 43 -9.62 -3.48 -3.91
N GLY A 44 -10.77 -2.91 -4.28
CA GLY A 44 -11.72 -2.34 -3.33
C GLY A 44 -12.24 -3.37 -2.32
N TYR A 45 -12.55 -4.59 -2.78
CA TYR A 45 -12.93 -5.70 -1.91
C TYR A 45 -11.79 -6.09 -0.98
N HIS A 46 -10.58 -6.26 -1.51
CA HIS A 46 -9.37 -6.61 -0.75
C HIS A 46 -9.14 -5.64 0.41
N ARG A 47 -9.26 -4.33 0.15
CA ARG A 47 -9.14 -3.29 1.19
C ARG A 47 -10.37 -3.15 2.08
N GLY A 48 -11.46 -3.84 1.77
CA GLY A 48 -12.73 -3.78 2.52
C GLY A 48 -13.50 -2.49 2.32
N TRP A 49 -13.25 -1.79 1.23
CA TRP A 49 -13.99 -0.60 0.84
C TRP A 49 -15.35 -0.92 0.22
N CYS A 50 -15.48 -2.10 -0.37
CA CYS A 50 -16.72 -2.62 -0.90
C CYS A 50 -16.89 -4.13 -0.64
N ASP A 51 -18.12 -4.62 -0.81
CA ASP A 51 -18.43 -6.04 -0.81
C ASP A 51 -18.12 -6.71 -2.16
N ALA A 52 -18.47 -8.00 -2.30
CA ALA A 52 -18.16 -8.77 -3.52
C ALA A 52 -18.88 -8.24 -4.76
N TYR A 53 -19.95 -7.47 -4.60
CA TYR A 53 -20.74 -6.87 -5.66
C TYR A 53 -20.32 -5.42 -5.97
N GLY A 54 -19.32 -4.89 -5.25
CA GLY A 54 -18.86 -3.52 -5.41
C GLY A 54 -19.67 -2.50 -4.62
N VAL A 55 -20.54 -2.93 -3.71
CA VAL A 55 -21.31 -2.01 -2.85
C VAL A 55 -20.41 -1.49 -1.73
N PRO A 56 -20.29 -0.17 -1.52
CA PRO A 56 -19.44 0.40 -0.47
C PRO A 56 -19.80 -0.09 0.94
N VAL A 57 -18.77 -0.28 1.78
CA VAL A 57 -18.91 -0.67 3.20
C VAL A 57 -18.31 0.41 4.09
N THR A 58 -19.04 0.84 5.13
CA THR A 58 -18.66 1.99 5.98
C THR A 58 -17.94 1.62 7.28
N ASP A 59 -18.15 0.41 7.79
CA ASP A 59 -17.76 0.05 9.17
C ASP A 59 -16.37 -0.60 9.27
N ARG A 60 -15.53 -0.45 8.23
CA ARG A 60 -14.23 -1.12 8.18
C ARG A 60 -13.11 -0.11 8.32
N ALA A 61 -12.33 -0.29 9.40
CA ALA A 61 -11.13 0.50 9.65
C ALA A 61 -10.17 0.41 8.47
N ALA A 62 -9.55 1.54 8.12
CA ALA A 62 -8.38 1.55 7.27
C ALA A 62 -7.32 0.63 7.88
N GLY A 63 -6.53 -0.04 7.03
CA GLY A 63 -5.38 -0.80 7.50
C GLY A 63 -4.45 0.07 8.34
N LYS A 64 -3.46 -0.51 9.01
CA LYS A 64 -2.59 0.23 9.93
C LYS A 64 -1.74 1.34 9.27
N LEU A 65 -1.71 1.43 7.93
CA LEU A 65 -0.95 2.39 7.12
C LEU A 65 0.50 2.62 7.57
N VAL A 66 1.16 1.58 8.11
CA VAL A 66 2.52 1.69 8.65
C VAL A 66 3.51 2.06 7.56
N ARG A 67 3.41 1.44 6.37
CA ARG A 67 4.33 1.69 5.26
C ARG A 67 4.15 3.10 4.66
N PRO A 68 2.91 3.58 4.43
CA PRO A 68 2.66 4.98 4.14
C PRO A 68 3.25 5.93 5.17
N ALA A 69 3.00 5.68 6.46
CA ALA A 69 3.52 6.52 7.54
C ALA A 69 5.05 6.63 7.49
N LEU A 70 5.75 5.50 7.34
CA LEU A 70 7.21 5.48 7.22
C LEU A 70 7.70 6.26 5.98
N THR A 71 6.97 6.18 4.87
CA THR A 71 7.33 6.91 3.65
C THR A 71 7.20 8.42 3.84
N LEU A 72 6.09 8.88 4.44
CA LEU A 72 5.87 10.29 4.74
C LEU A 72 6.86 10.82 5.77
N LEU A 73 7.13 10.04 6.83
CA LEU A 73 8.10 10.39 7.86
C LEU A 73 9.54 10.45 7.31
N SER A 74 9.87 9.64 6.30
CA SER A 74 11.18 9.69 5.65
C SER A 74 11.40 11.02 4.92
N ALA A 75 10.35 11.56 4.29
CA ALA A 75 10.41 12.91 3.71
C ALA A 75 10.54 14.00 4.79
N ALA A 76 9.76 13.89 5.87
CA ALA A 76 9.85 14.80 7.01
C ALA A 76 11.26 14.82 7.63
N ALA A 77 11.88 13.65 7.76
CA ALA A 77 13.20 13.47 8.39
C ALA A 77 14.31 14.19 7.63
N VAL A 78 14.16 14.40 6.31
CA VAL A 78 15.11 15.16 5.49
C VAL A 78 14.68 16.62 5.27
N GLY A 79 13.68 17.08 6.02
CA GLY A 79 13.18 18.46 5.98
C GLY A 79 12.26 18.78 4.79
N ALA A 80 11.76 17.77 4.07
CA ALA A 80 10.77 17.96 3.02
C ALA A 80 9.34 17.96 3.58
N ASP A 81 8.42 18.59 2.87
CA ASP A 81 6.98 18.46 3.13
C ASP A 81 6.55 16.99 2.98
N PRO A 82 5.94 16.36 4.00
CA PRO A 82 5.38 15.00 3.87
C PRO A 82 4.43 14.85 2.68
N GLY A 83 3.68 15.90 2.32
CA GLY A 83 2.81 15.92 1.15
C GLY A 83 3.51 15.54 -0.16
N ALA A 84 4.79 15.90 -0.30
CA ALA A 84 5.59 15.57 -1.48
C ALA A 84 5.88 14.07 -1.62
N ALA A 85 5.71 13.28 -0.56
CA ALA A 85 5.95 11.84 -0.55
C ALA A 85 4.68 11.00 -0.72
N VAL A 86 3.50 11.62 -0.87
CA VAL A 86 2.23 10.90 -1.08
C VAL A 86 2.28 9.92 -2.25
N PRO A 87 2.83 10.26 -3.44
CA PRO A 87 2.93 9.29 -4.54
C PRO A 87 3.76 8.06 -4.16
N GLY A 88 4.83 8.24 -3.36
CA GLY A 88 5.63 7.14 -2.83
C GLY A 88 4.85 6.30 -1.82
N ALA A 89 4.14 6.94 -0.90
CA ALA A 89 3.33 6.26 0.10
C ALA A 89 2.22 5.42 -0.54
N VAL A 90 1.56 5.96 -1.57
CA VAL A 90 0.55 5.28 -2.37
C VAL A 90 1.16 4.10 -3.14
N ALA A 91 2.32 4.29 -3.80
CA ALA A 91 3.00 3.21 -4.52
C ALA A 91 3.38 2.04 -3.60
N VAL A 92 3.94 2.33 -2.42
CA VAL A 92 4.33 1.30 -1.46
C VAL A 92 3.12 0.54 -0.90
N GLU A 93 2.00 1.23 -0.64
CA GLU A 93 0.77 0.57 -0.17
C GLU A 93 0.12 -0.27 -1.27
N MET A 94 0.12 0.17 -2.53
CA MET A 94 -0.35 -0.64 -3.65
C MET A 94 0.52 -1.88 -3.87
N VAL A 95 1.84 -1.76 -3.75
CA VAL A 95 2.75 -2.91 -3.75
C VAL A 95 2.43 -3.85 -2.59
N HIS A 96 2.16 -3.31 -1.40
CA HIS A 96 1.75 -4.14 -0.27
C HIS A 96 0.47 -4.92 -0.59
N ASP A 97 -0.58 -4.26 -1.09
CA ASP A 97 -1.83 -4.93 -1.47
C ASP A 97 -1.61 -5.99 -2.58
N PHE A 98 -0.76 -5.69 -3.57
CA PHE A 98 -0.33 -6.65 -4.60
C PHE A 98 0.27 -7.92 -3.98
N THR A 99 1.26 -7.77 -3.10
CA THR A 99 1.94 -8.92 -2.48
C THR A 99 0.96 -9.78 -1.70
N LEU A 100 0.05 -9.17 -0.94
CA LEU A 100 -0.95 -9.90 -0.18
C LEU A 100 -1.94 -10.69 -1.05
N LEU A 101 -2.33 -10.13 -2.21
CA LEU A 101 -3.21 -10.83 -3.15
C LEU A 101 -2.53 -12.06 -3.76
N HIS A 102 -1.24 -11.94 -4.07
CA HIS A 102 -0.45 -13.02 -4.65
C HIS A 102 -0.08 -14.08 -3.60
N ASP A 103 0.28 -13.68 -2.38
CA ASP A 103 0.55 -14.59 -1.25
C ASP A 103 -0.69 -15.44 -0.92
N ASP A 104 -1.87 -14.82 -0.78
CA ASP A 104 -3.12 -15.56 -0.47
C ASP A 104 -3.39 -16.65 -1.52
N VAL A 105 -2.98 -16.43 -2.79
CA VAL A 105 -3.07 -17.42 -3.87
C VAL A 105 -2.00 -18.51 -3.75
N MET A 106 -0.75 -18.13 -3.49
CA MET A 106 0.37 -19.06 -3.38
C MET A 106 0.18 -20.02 -2.20
N ASP A 107 -0.30 -19.51 -1.07
CA ASP A 107 -0.44 -20.26 0.19
C ASP A 107 -1.76 -21.04 0.25
N GLY A 108 -2.70 -20.74 -0.66
CA GLY A 108 -4.05 -21.32 -0.63
C GLY A 108 -4.90 -20.83 0.55
N ASP A 109 -4.54 -19.69 1.12
CA ASP A 109 -5.20 -19.08 2.28
C ASP A 109 -6.57 -18.54 1.89
N ALA A 110 -7.63 -19.29 2.21
CA ALA A 110 -9.01 -18.90 1.88
C ALA A 110 -9.54 -17.71 2.70
N LEU A 111 -8.80 -17.26 3.74
CA LEU A 111 -9.21 -16.19 4.63
C LEU A 111 -8.12 -15.14 4.82
N ARG A 112 -8.49 -13.86 4.69
CA ARG A 112 -7.65 -12.70 5.02
C ARG A 112 -8.39 -11.75 5.94
N ARG A 113 -7.79 -11.40 7.08
CA ARG A 113 -8.39 -10.47 8.08
C ARG A 113 -9.84 -10.87 8.44
N HIS A 114 -10.06 -12.17 8.69
CA HIS A 114 -11.36 -12.77 9.00
C HIS A 114 -12.44 -12.65 7.91
N ARG A 115 -12.04 -12.49 6.64
CA ARG A 115 -12.93 -12.48 5.47
C ARG A 115 -12.44 -13.48 4.44
N PRO A 116 -13.32 -13.98 3.55
CA PRO A 116 -12.88 -14.69 2.35
C PRO A 116 -11.80 -13.89 1.61
N ALA A 117 -10.69 -14.54 1.28
CA ALA A 117 -9.62 -13.93 0.49
C ALA A 117 -10.12 -13.66 -0.93
N SER A 118 -9.53 -12.68 -1.62
CA SER A 118 -10.01 -12.26 -2.95
C SER A 118 -10.05 -13.41 -3.97
N TRP A 119 -9.06 -14.31 -3.95
CA TRP A 119 -9.03 -15.46 -4.86
C TRP A 119 -10.16 -16.46 -4.59
N SER A 120 -10.58 -16.62 -3.33
CA SER A 120 -11.69 -17.51 -2.96
C SER A 120 -13.05 -16.97 -3.43
N VAL A 121 -13.16 -15.65 -3.63
CA VAL A 121 -14.40 -14.97 -4.02
C VAL A 121 -14.47 -14.76 -5.53
N PHE A 122 -13.38 -14.30 -6.13
CA PHE A 122 -13.32 -13.89 -7.54
C PHE A 122 -12.54 -14.86 -8.44
N GLY A 123 -11.93 -15.90 -7.85
CA GLY A 123 -11.05 -16.84 -8.54
C GLY A 123 -9.60 -16.38 -8.59
N THR A 124 -8.70 -17.34 -8.78
CA THR A 124 -7.25 -17.13 -8.86
C THR A 124 -6.87 -16.10 -9.92
N SER A 125 -7.42 -16.20 -11.13
CA SER A 125 -7.06 -15.29 -12.24
C SER A 125 -7.37 -13.83 -11.90
N ALA A 126 -8.52 -13.57 -11.27
CA ALA A 126 -8.90 -12.22 -10.89
C ALA A 126 -7.97 -11.65 -9.80
N ALA A 127 -7.60 -12.46 -8.81
CA ALA A 127 -6.67 -12.05 -7.76
C ALA A 127 -5.27 -11.74 -8.31
N VAL A 128 -4.74 -12.61 -9.19
CA VAL A 128 -3.43 -12.43 -9.81
C VAL A 128 -3.41 -11.17 -10.68
N LEU A 129 -4.37 -11.02 -11.59
CA LEU A 129 -4.45 -9.86 -12.48
C LEU A 129 -4.64 -8.54 -11.71
N THR A 130 -5.37 -8.56 -10.60
CA THR A 130 -5.50 -7.38 -9.73
C THR A 130 -4.18 -7.02 -9.07
N GLY A 131 -3.42 -8.02 -8.61
CA GLY A 131 -2.06 -7.79 -8.12
C GLY A 131 -1.16 -7.17 -9.18
N ASP A 132 -1.19 -7.68 -10.41
CA ASP A 132 -0.39 -7.14 -11.53
C ASP A 132 -0.78 -5.68 -11.83
N ALA A 133 -2.08 -5.37 -11.83
CA ALA A 133 -2.59 -4.03 -12.05
C ALA A 133 -2.16 -3.05 -10.95
N LEU A 134 -2.17 -3.48 -9.69
CA LEU A 134 -1.69 -2.68 -8.55
C LEU A 134 -0.19 -2.40 -8.65
N LEU A 135 0.62 -3.39 -9.02
CA LEU A 135 2.05 -3.19 -9.25
C LEU A 135 2.32 -2.19 -10.39
N ALA A 136 1.60 -2.32 -11.51
CA ALA A 136 1.71 -1.38 -12.63
C ALA A 136 1.31 0.05 -12.21
N ALA A 137 0.21 0.20 -11.48
CA ALA A 137 -0.25 1.49 -10.97
C ALA A 137 0.74 2.10 -9.96
N ALA A 138 1.39 1.29 -9.12
CA ALA A 138 2.42 1.76 -8.18
C ALA A 138 3.61 2.38 -8.92
N LEU A 139 4.09 1.72 -9.99
CA LEU A 139 5.15 2.25 -10.84
C LEU A 139 4.71 3.53 -11.55
N GLN A 140 3.46 3.59 -12.02
CA GLN A 140 2.89 4.79 -12.64
C GLN A 140 2.83 5.97 -11.65
N ALA A 141 2.43 5.73 -10.39
CA ALA A 141 2.37 6.75 -9.34
C ALA A 141 3.76 7.37 -9.08
N LEU A 142 4.82 6.54 -9.06
CA LEU A 142 6.19 7.03 -8.95
C LEU A 142 6.66 7.77 -10.21
N ALA A 143 6.30 7.28 -11.39
CA ALA A 143 6.66 7.91 -12.66
C ALA A 143 6.02 9.30 -12.86
N ALA A 144 4.88 9.56 -12.22
CA ALA A 144 4.21 10.86 -12.22
C ALA A 144 4.86 11.91 -11.29
N THR A 145 5.84 11.53 -10.46
CA THR A 145 6.60 12.47 -9.63
C THR A 145 7.57 13.31 -10.47
N PRO A 146 8.08 14.46 -9.97
CA PRO A 146 9.04 15.28 -10.70
C PRO A 146 10.21 14.46 -11.27
N GLN A 147 10.50 14.66 -12.56
CA GLN A 147 11.40 13.83 -13.37
C GLN A 147 12.78 13.60 -12.73
N ALA A 148 13.30 14.60 -12.01
CA ALA A 148 14.59 14.50 -11.32
C ALA A 148 14.65 13.39 -10.24
N ARG A 149 13.51 12.94 -9.72
CA ARG A 149 13.42 11.95 -8.63
C ARG A 149 12.73 10.66 -9.03
N ALA A 150 11.84 10.69 -10.03
CA ALA A 150 11.05 9.54 -10.46
C ALA A 150 11.90 8.29 -10.74
N ALA A 151 12.97 8.43 -11.53
CA ALA A 151 13.83 7.30 -11.87
C ALA A 151 14.55 6.69 -10.65
N ALA A 152 14.93 7.51 -9.67
CA ALA A 152 15.55 7.03 -8.44
C ALA A 152 14.52 6.30 -7.57
N ALA A 153 13.33 6.88 -7.37
CA ALA A 153 12.26 6.26 -6.60
C ALA A 153 11.82 4.91 -7.18
N VAL A 154 11.67 4.81 -8.50
CA VAL A 154 11.36 3.54 -9.18
C VAL A 154 12.46 2.51 -8.95
N ARG A 155 13.74 2.89 -9.05
CA ARG A 155 14.85 1.96 -8.79
C ARG A 155 14.84 1.44 -7.35
N GLU A 156 14.60 2.30 -6.38
CA GLU A 156 14.51 1.89 -4.97
C GLU A 156 13.34 0.93 -4.72
N LEU A 157 12.16 1.21 -5.29
CA LEU A 157 11.01 0.31 -5.18
C LEU A 157 11.29 -1.06 -5.83
N VAL A 158 11.90 -1.06 -7.02
CA VAL A 158 12.24 -2.30 -7.73
C VAL A 158 13.28 -3.11 -6.96
N ALA A 159 14.29 -2.47 -6.37
CA ALA A 159 15.27 -3.16 -5.53
C ALA A 159 14.59 -3.86 -4.33
N ALA A 160 13.71 -3.13 -3.62
CA ALA A 160 12.94 -3.69 -2.50
C ALA A 160 12.01 -4.84 -2.94
N LEU A 161 11.39 -4.74 -4.12
CA LEU A 161 10.56 -5.81 -4.70
C LEU A 161 11.37 -7.07 -5.02
N LEU A 162 12.59 -6.93 -5.55
CA LEU A 162 13.45 -8.08 -5.83
C LEU A 162 13.91 -8.79 -4.56
N ASP A 163 14.18 -8.04 -3.49
CA ASP A 163 14.47 -8.63 -2.18
C ASP A 163 13.24 -9.34 -1.59
N LEU A 164 12.04 -8.76 -1.76
CA LEU A 164 10.78 -9.41 -1.37
C LEU A 164 10.57 -10.72 -2.14
N VAL A 165 10.73 -10.72 -3.46
CA VAL A 165 10.61 -11.93 -4.30
C VAL A 165 11.62 -13.00 -3.88
N ARG A 166 12.85 -12.60 -3.55
CA ARG A 166 13.85 -13.52 -3.00
C ARG A 166 13.36 -14.14 -1.69
N GLY A 167 12.80 -13.33 -0.79
CA GLY A 167 12.20 -13.80 0.46
C GLY A 167 11.11 -14.84 0.22
N GLN A 168 10.11 -14.50 -0.62
CA GLN A 168 9.00 -15.39 -0.95
C GLN A 168 9.46 -16.69 -1.61
N SER A 169 10.46 -16.62 -2.50
CA SER A 169 11.02 -17.80 -3.16
C SER A 169 11.69 -18.77 -2.18
N VAL A 170 12.37 -18.23 -1.15
CA VAL A 170 12.98 -19.04 -0.08
C VAL A 170 11.90 -19.66 0.79
N ASP A 171 10.85 -18.91 1.12
CA ASP A 171 9.75 -19.37 1.96
C ASP A 171 9.04 -20.58 1.34
N VAL A 172 8.52 -20.42 0.11
CA VAL A 172 7.84 -21.49 -0.65
C VAL A 172 8.73 -22.72 -0.87
N ALA A 173 10.05 -22.54 -1.01
CA ALA A 173 10.97 -23.66 -1.19
C ALA A 173 11.11 -24.53 0.08
N ASN A 174 10.87 -23.95 1.26
CA ASN A 174 11.00 -24.61 2.57
C ASN A 174 9.69 -25.22 3.10
N GLU A 175 8.56 -24.97 2.43
CA GLU A 175 7.24 -25.52 2.81
C GLU A 175 6.98 -26.95 2.27
N LYS A 176 8.03 -27.67 1.89
CA LYS A 176 7.97 -29.05 1.38
C LYS A 176 8.07 -30.12 2.46
#